data_AF-A0A9X2WCU8-F1
#
_entry.id   AF-A0A9X2WCU8-F1
#
_cell.length_a   1.000
_cell.length_b   1.000
_cell.length_c   1.000
_cell.angle_alpha   90.00
_cell.angle_beta   90.00
_cell.angle_gamma   90.00
#
_symmetry.space_group_name_H-M   'P 1'
#
loop_
_entity.id
_entity.type
_entity.pdbx_description
1 polymer ?
#
loop_
_entity_poly.entity_id
_entity_poly.type
_entity_poly.pdbx_seq_one_letter_code
_entity_poly.pdbx_strand_id
1 'polypeptide(L)'
;MKPLIVTTLLLFCGTVCAQPVIGENTAAALVSRALQAEPLLWLPFPMPYEIERSSQDKDAGLLDGLFRFGLLQRDKEMKVADVQEDGRIKRKVLATWIYDYPLAHREQGTQEGFYYGTGKLKKVMELSSPYQIGDYYYAEVYIQWYVDDLQEWAKDPAFRSARTLRRSLESFQKPFEKRVYLQYDGESWGFWNGQPGLL
;
A
#
# COMPACT_ATOMS: atom_id res chain seq x y z
N MET A 1 17.55 24.26 77.98
CA MET A 1 17.78 23.26 76.91
C MET A 1 16.42 22.70 76.49
N LYS A 2 15.95 23.03 75.29
CA LYS A 2 14.71 22.52 74.68
C LYS A 2 15.05 22.07 73.26
N PRO A 3 14.73 20.85 72.82
CA PRO A 3 14.99 20.44 71.46
C PRO A 3 13.89 20.97 70.55
N LEU A 4 14.29 21.72 69.53
CA LEU A 4 13.41 22.17 68.44
C LEU A 4 13.27 20.99 67.47
N ILE A 5 12.08 20.39 67.41
CA ILE A 5 11.76 19.36 66.42
C ILE A 5 11.46 20.09 65.11
N VAL A 6 12.40 20.01 64.16
CA VAL A 6 12.24 20.49 62.79
C VAL A 6 11.52 19.40 62.01
N THR A 7 10.23 19.60 61.73
CA THR A 7 9.44 18.73 60.86
C THR A 7 9.72 19.12 59.40
N THR A 8 10.60 18.37 58.74
CA THR A 8 10.87 18.51 57.31
C THR A 8 9.70 17.95 56.51
N LEU A 9 8.86 18.82 55.97
CA LEU A 9 7.78 18.48 55.05
C LEU A 9 8.38 18.13 53.68
N LEU A 10 8.50 16.83 53.39
CA LEU A 10 8.87 16.31 52.07
C LEU A 10 7.72 16.60 51.08
N LEU A 11 7.83 17.69 50.32
CA LEU A 11 7.05 17.88 49.10
C LEU A 11 7.48 16.82 48.08
N PHE A 12 6.66 15.79 47.90
CA PHE A 12 6.68 14.98 46.69
C PHE A 12 6.17 15.85 45.53
N CYS A 13 7.09 16.55 44.86
CA CYS A 13 6.86 16.97 43.48
C CYS A 13 6.77 15.71 42.62
N GLY A 14 5.56 15.16 42.49
CA GLY A 14 5.28 14.18 41.46
C GLY A 14 5.61 14.83 40.12
N THR A 15 6.58 14.28 39.40
CA THR A 15 6.82 14.57 38.00
C THR A 15 5.57 14.15 37.23
N VAL A 16 4.64 15.09 37.03
CA VAL A 16 3.61 14.94 36.02
C VAL A 16 4.36 15.00 34.71
N CYS A 17 4.70 13.84 34.14
CA CYS A 17 5.12 13.78 32.75
C CYS A 17 3.96 14.36 31.93
N ALA A 18 4.16 15.57 31.43
CA ALA A 18 3.17 16.22 30.59
C ALA A 18 2.91 15.31 29.39
N GLN A 19 1.64 15.05 29.14
CA GLN A 19 1.22 14.23 28.01
C GLN A 19 1.77 14.85 26.71
N PRO A 20 2.40 14.06 25.82
CA PRO A 20 2.94 14.58 24.58
C PRO A 20 1.81 15.20 23.77
N VAL A 21 2.06 16.35 23.15
CA VAL A 21 1.08 17.06 22.33
C VAL A 21 1.48 16.93 20.86
N ILE A 22 0.49 16.75 19.98
CA ILE A 22 0.69 16.79 18.53
C ILE A 22 -0.34 17.74 17.91
N GLY A 23 0.14 18.66 17.09
CA GLY A 23 -0.71 19.56 16.31
C GLY A 23 -1.00 19.01 14.92
N GLU A 24 -2.09 19.49 14.31
CA GLU A 24 -2.54 19.05 12.98
C GLU A 24 -1.47 19.19 11.89
N ASN A 25 -0.69 20.27 11.90
CA ASN A 25 0.38 20.49 10.91
C ASN A 25 1.49 19.43 10.99
N THR A 26 1.91 19.09 12.22
CA THR A 26 2.93 18.06 12.45
C THR A 26 2.39 16.69 12.06
N ALA A 27 1.14 16.37 12.44
CA ALA A 27 0.47 15.14 12.05
C ALA A 27 0.37 15.02 10.52
N ALA A 28 -0.08 16.08 9.84
CA ALA A 28 -0.18 16.13 8.38
C ALA A 28 1.19 15.91 7.71
N ALA A 29 2.27 16.51 8.22
CA ALA A 29 3.61 16.34 7.68
C ALA A 29 4.12 14.90 7.83
N LEU A 30 3.91 14.28 9.00
CA LEU A 30 4.29 12.88 9.26
C LEU A 30 3.53 11.93 8.33
N VAL A 31 2.21 12.10 8.23
CA VAL A 31 1.37 11.28 7.35
C VAL A 31 1.74 11.48 5.88
N SER A 32 1.96 12.72 5.46
CA SER A 32 2.34 13.01 4.07
C SER A 32 3.66 12.34 3.70
N ARG A 33 4.65 12.38 4.59
CA ARG A 33 5.94 11.71 4.38
C ARG A 33 5.77 10.19 4.30
N ALA A 34 4.97 9.61 5.19
CA ALA A 34 4.72 8.17 5.20
C ALA A 34 4.03 7.70 3.90
N LEU A 35 2.99 8.41 3.45
CA LEU A 35 2.29 8.08 2.20
C LEU A 35 3.19 8.16 0.96
N GLN A 36 4.17 9.07 0.96
CA GLN A 36 5.13 9.23 -0.15
C GLN A 36 6.26 8.21 -0.09
N ALA A 37 6.59 7.69 1.08
CA ALA A 37 7.62 6.68 1.26
C ALA A 37 7.16 5.28 0.80
N GLU A 38 5.85 5.04 0.75
CA GLU A 38 5.27 3.75 0.34
C GLU A 38 4.88 3.76 -1.16
N PRO A 39 5.61 3.04 -2.03
CA PRO A 39 5.21 2.89 -3.42
C PRO A 39 3.91 2.07 -3.51
N LEU A 40 2.99 2.50 -4.35
CA LEU A 40 1.78 1.73 -4.62
C LEU A 40 2.05 0.76 -5.76
N LEU A 41 1.92 -0.52 -5.45
CA LEU A 41 2.19 -1.62 -6.36
C LEU A 41 0.88 -2.31 -6.76
N TRP A 42 0.81 -2.74 -8.01
CA TRP A 42 -0.30 -3.50 -8.54
C TRP A 42 0.18 -4.84 -9.06
N LEU A 43 -0.27 -5.93 -8.42
CA LEU A 43 0.03 -7.30 -8.80
C LEU A 43 -1.27 -8.04 -9.17
N PRO A 44 -1.73 -7.96 -10.43
CA PRO A 44 -3.00 -8.56 -10.83
C PRO A 44 -2.94 -10.08 -11.01
N PHE A 45 -1.75 -10.64 -11.29
CA PHE A 45 -1.59 -12.04 -11.67
C PHE A 45 -0.40 -12.66 -10.94
N PRO A 46 -0.48 -13.96 -10.58
CA PRO A 46 0.72 -14.73 -10.30
C PRO A 46 1.53 -14.90 -11.59
N MET A 47 2.85 -14.75 -11.52
CA MET A 47 3.77 -14.98 -12.64
C MET A 47 4.61 -16.24 -12.39
N PRO A 48 4.96 -17.02 -13.44
CA PRO A 48 4.56 -16.83 -14.83
C PRO A 48 3.07 -17.13 -15.06
N TYR A 49 2.48 -16.49 -16.07
CA TYR A 49 1.07 -16.66 -16.44
C TYR A 49 0.94 -17.19 -17.85
N GLU A 50 0.27 -18.33 -18.01
CA GLU A 50 0.03 -18.97 -19.30
C GLU A 50 -1.40 -18.69 -19.79
N ILE A 51 -1.53 -18.33 -21.07
CA ILE A 51 -2.84 -18.12 -21.71
C ILE A 51 -2.83 -18.52 -23.17
N GLU A 52 -3.91 -19.14 -23.65
CA GLU A 52 -4.04 -19.46 -25.07
C GLU A 52 -4.04 -18.18 -25.91
N ARG A 53 -3.34 -18.18 -27.05
CA ARG A 53 -3.22 -17.01 -27.93
C ARG A 53 -4.55 -16.54 -28.52
N SER A 54 -5.51 -17.45 -28.63
CA SER A 54 -6.85 -17.19 -29.15
C SER A 54 -7.80 -16.62 -28.07
N SER A 55 -7.40 -16.66 -26.79
CA SER A 55 -8.25 -16.25 -25.68
C SER A 55 -8.73 -14.82 -25.83
N GLN A 56 -10.02 -14.63 -25.59
CA GLN A 56 -10.69 -13.32 -25.51
C GLN A 56 -11.00 -12.94 -24.06
N ASP A 57 -10.39 -13.63 -23.09
CA ASP A 57 -10.60 -13.35 -21.69
C ASP A 57 -10.07 -11.96 -21.33
N LYS A 58 -10.71 -11.35 -20.32
CA LYS A 58 -10.30 -10.02 -19.81
C LYS A 58 -8.82 -9.97 -19.43
N ASP A 59 -8.27 -11.10 -18.97
CA ASP A 59 -6.88 -11.23 -18.52
C ASP A 59 -5.92 -11.14 -19.72
N ALA A 60 -6.31 -11.64 -20.90
CA ALA A 60 -5.52 -11.53 -22.12
C ALA A 60 -5.24 -10.07 -22.50
N GLY A 61 -6.26 -9.21 -22.40
CA GLY A 61 -6.14 -7.79 -22.68
C GLY A 61 -5.25 -7.05 -21.69
N LEU A 62 -5.33 -7.41 -20.40
CA LEU A 62 -4.48 -6.83 -19.36
C LEU A 62 -3.00 -7.24 -19.54
N LEU A 63 -2.75 -8.53 -19.80
CA LEU A 63 -1.41 -9.07 -20.04
C LEU A 63 -0.77 -8.47 -21.30
N ASP A 64 -1.53 -8.35 -22.38
CA ASP A 64 -1.04 -7.69 -23.60
C ASP A 64 -0.78 -6.20 -23.36
N GLY A 65 -1.62 -5.51 -22.58
CA GLY A 65 -1.35 -4.15 -22.09
C GLY A 65 -0.01 -4.05 -21.36
N LEU A 66 0.21 -4.87 -20.33
CA LEU A 66 1.45 -4.87 -19.56
C LEU A 66 2.68 -5.18 -20.43
N PHE A 67 2.56 -6.13 -21.37
CA PHE A 67 3.61 -6.44 -22.34
C PHE A 67 3.92 -5.27 -23.27
N ARG A 68 2.91 -4.56 -23.80
CA ARG A 68 3.12 -3.38 -24.67
C ARG A 68 3.87 -2.24 -23.99
N PHE A 69 3.73 -2.10 -22.66
CA PHE A 69 4.48 -1.15 -21.85
C PHE A 69 5.84 -1.69 -21.36
N GLY A 70 6.25 -2.90 -21.77
CA GLY A 70 7.52 -3.51 -21.38
C GLY A 70 7.59 -3.99 -19.92
N LEU A 71 6.46 -4.02 -19.22
CA LEU A 71 6.38 -4.49 -17.83
C LEU A 71 6.43 -6.02 -17.74
N LEU A 72 6.08 -6.70 -18.82
CA LEU A 72 6.17 -8.15 -18.97
C LEU A 72 6.94 -8.50 -20.24
N GLN A 73 7.60 -9.67 -20.21
CA GLN A 73 8.05 -10.37 -21.40
C GLN A 73 7.02 -11.44 -21.79
N ARG A 74 7.05 -11.86 -23.05
CA ARG A 74 6.13 -12.85 -23.60
C ARG A 74 6.84 -13.88 -24.46
N ASP A 75 6.76 -15.13 -24.06
CA ASP A 75 7.31 -16.28 -24.76
C ASP A 75 6.23 -17.09 -25.48
N LYS A 76 6.66 -17.83 -26.50
CA LYS A 76 5.81 -18.57 -27.43
C LYS A 76 5.92 -20.06 -27.16
N GLU A 77 4.83 -20.71 -26.75
CA GLU A 77 4.79 -22.17 -26.60
C GLU A 77 3.69 -22.80 -27.47
N MET A 78 3.88 -24.08 -27.83
CA MET A 78 2.89 -24.92 -28.50
C MET A 78 2.70 -26.18 -27.64
N LYS A 79 1.48 -26.45 -27.19
CA LYS A 79 1.14 -27.66 -26.41
C LYS A 79 0.14 -28.50 -27.17
N VAL A 80 0.31 -29.82 -27.15
CA VAL A 80 -0.70 -30.74 -27.67
C VAL A 80 -1.67 -31.05 -26.54
N ALA A 81 -2.94 -30.69 -26.71
CA ALA A 81 -3.98 -30.93 -25.72
C ALA A 81 -5.19 -31.62 -26.35
N ASP A 82 -5.85 -32.45 -25.56
CA ASP A 82 -7.08 -33.10 -25.93
C ASP A 82 -8.25 -32.15 -25.58
N VAL A 83 -8.91 -31.60 -26.60
CA VAL A 83 -9.99 -30.62 -26.47
C VAL A 83 -11.32 -31.30 -26.76
N GLN A 84 -12.29 -31.12 -25.87
CA GLN A 84 -13.64 -31.62 -26.05
C GLN A 84 -14.47 -30.65 -26.89
N GLU A 85 -14.91 -31.11 -28.05
CA GLU A 85 -15.68 -30.31 -29.01
C GLU A 85 -16.77 -31.21 -29.61
N ASP A 86 -18.02 -30.76 -29.57
CA ASP A 86 -19.19 -31.51 -30.06
C ASP A 86 -19.30 -32.94 -29.49
N GLY A 87 -18.95 -33.11 -28.21
CA GLY A 87 -18.99 -34.42 -27.53
C GLY A 87 -17.89 -35.40 -27.92
N ARG A 88 -16.92 -35.00 -28.75
CA ARG A 88 -15.75 -35.80 -29.15
C ARG A 88 -14.47 -35.20 -28.58
N ILE A 89 -13.53 -36.06 -28.20
CA ILE A 89 -12.17 -35.64 -27.83
C ILE A 89 -11.34 -35.53 -29.10
N LYS A 90 -10.84 -34.33 -29.40
CA LYS A 90 -9.92 -34.08 -30.51
C LYS A 90 -8.59 -33.61 -29.96
N ARG A 91 -7.51 -34.23 -30.42
CA ARG A 91 -6.15 -33.75 -30.14
C ARG A 91 -5.87 -32.51 -31.00
N LYS A 92 -5.63 -31.37 -30.36
CA LYS A 92 -5.31 -30.09 -31.01
C LYS A 92 -3.95 -29.57 -30.54
N VAL A 93 -3.26 -28.85 -31.41
CA VAL A 93 -2.08 -28.06 -31.03
C VAL A 93 -2.59 -26.69 -30.58
N LEU A 94 -2.43 -26.38 -29.29
CA LEU A 94 -2.75 -25.10 -28.71
C LEU A 94 -1.50 -24.22 -28.72
N ALA A 95 -1.67 -23.03 -29.30
CA ALA A 95 -0.65 -22.01 -29.24
C ALA A 95 -0.85 -21.18 -27.96
N THR A 96 0.16 -21.12 -27.12
CA THR A 96 0.11 -20.47 -25.80
C THR A 96 1.09 -19.29 -25.77
N TRP A 97 0.71 -18.24 -25.04
CA TRP A 97 1.60 -17.20 -24.55
C TRP A 97 1.95 -17.48 -23.09
N ILE A 98 3.24 -17.38 -22.78
CA ILE A 98 3.73 -17.37 -21.41
C ILE A 98 4.19 -15.94 -21.12
N TYR A 99 3.52 -15.29 -20.17
CA TYR A 99 3.92 -13.99 -19.67
C TYR A 99 4.73 -14.16 -18.40
N ASP A 100 5.80 -13.40 -18.27
CA ASP A 100 6.64 -13.38 -17.07
C ASP A 100 7.28 -12.00 -16.90
N TYR A 101 7.84 -11.75 -15.73
CA TYR A 101 8.68 -10.57 -15.52
C TYR A 101 9.93 -10.63 -16.40
N PRO A 102 10.39 -9.47 -16.91
CA PRO A 102 11.68 -9.38 -17.57
C PRO A 102 12.79 -9.96 -16.67
N LEU A 103 13.76 -10.66 -17.26
CA LEU A 103 14.81 -11.38 -16.52
C LEU A 103 15.53 -10.50 -15.48
N ALA A 104 15.83 -9.24 -15.82
CA ALA A 104 16.46 -8.27 -14.92
C ALA A 104 15.66 -8.02 -13.63
N HIS A 105 14.32 -8.07 -13.69
CA HIS A 105 13.46 -7.93 -12.51
C HIS A 105 13.37 -9.23 -11.69
N ARG A 106 13.50 -10.40 -12.33
CA ARG A 106 13.53 -11.70 -11.63
C ARG A 106 14.78 -11.86 -10.78
N GLU A 107 15.94 -11.44 -11.29
CA GLU A 107 17.22 -11.54 -10.57
C GLU A 107 17.28 -10.64 -9.34
N GLN A 108 16.44 -9.60 -9.27
CA GLN A 108 16.36 -8.68 -8.14
C GLN A 108 15.52 -9.19 -6.97
N GLY A 109 14.83 -10.35 -7.10
CA GLY A 109 14.15 -11.04 -5.99
C GLY A 109 13.00 -10.29 -5.30
N THR A 110 12.66 -9.09 -5.76
CA THR A 110 11.72 -8.15 -5.15
C THR A 110 10.44 -8.09 -5.99
N GLN A 111 9.74 -9.23 -6.07
CA GLN A 111 8.48 -9.30 -6.81
C GLN A 111 7.33 -8.82 -5.93
N GLU A 112 7.10 -7.51 -5.89
CA GLU A 112 5.99 -6.91 -5.12
C GLU A 112 4.88 -6.33 -6.02
N GLY A 113 5.08 -6.31 -7.35
CA GLY A 113 4.10 -5.85 -8.36
C GLY A 113 4.61 -4.69 -9.20
N PHE A 114 3.73 -4.14 -10.05
CA PHE A 114 4.06 -3.00 -10.91
C PHE A 114 3.82 -1.69 -10.16
N TYR A 115 4.85 -0.85 -10.03
CA TYR A 115 4.69 0.50 -9.50
C TYR A 115 3.74 1.31 -10.37
N TYR A 116 2.67 1.83 -9.76
CA TYR A 116 1.68 2.65 -10.47
C TYR A 116 1.56 4.07 -9.94
N GLY A 117 2.12 4.41 -8.77
CA GLY A 117 2.12 5.76 -8.22
C GLY A 117 2.40 5.79 -6.72
N THR A 118 2.26 6.97 -6.10
CA THR A 118 2.48 7.18 -4.65
C THR A 118 1.25 7.76 -3.97
N GLY A 119 1.15 7.56 -2.67
CA GLY A 119 0.10 8.19 -1.87
C GLY A 119 0.41 9.67 -1.62
N LYS A 120 -0.62 10.52 -1.67
CA LYS A 120 -0.52 11.93 -1.30
C LYS A 120 -1.68 12.35 -0.40
N LEU A 121 -1.32 13.00 0.70
CA LEU A 121 -2.30 13.54 1.63
C LEU A 121 -3.11 14.65 0.95
N LYS A 122 -4.44 14.53 1.00
CA LYS A 122 -5.36 15.59 0.60
C LYS A 122 -5.71 16.48 1.78
N LYS A 123 -6.11 15.86 2.90
CA LYS A 123 -6.59 16.56 4.09
C LYS A 123 -6.55 15.65 5.32
N VAL A 124 -6.23 16.22 6.48
CA VAL A 124 -6.52 15.63 7.80
C VAL A 124 -7.97 16.00 8.16
N MET A 125 -8.80 14.98 8.35
CA MET A 125 -10.21 15.14 8.67
C MET A 125 -10.42 15.25 10.18
N GLU A 126 -9.72 14.41 10.94
CA GLU A 126 -9.78 14.38 12.40
C GLU A 126 -8.40 13.99 12.95
N LEU A 127 -8.05 14.55 14.10
CA LEU A 127 -6.88 14.20 14.90
C LEU A 127 -7.37 13.95 16.33
N SER A 128 -7.14 12.75 16.87
CA SER A 128 -7.49 12.46 18.25
C SER A 128 -6.55 13.20 19.22
N SER A 129 -7.02 13.44 20.44
CA SER A 129 -6.10 13.67 21.54
C SER A 129 -5.16 12.45 21.68
N PRO A 130 -3.89 12.67 22.06
CA PRO A 130 -2.99 11.59 22.40
C PRO A 130 -3.60 10.67 23.47
N TYR A 131 -3.29 9.39 23.42
CA TYR A 131 -3.74 8.41 24.42
C TYR A 131 -2.65 7.37 24.65
N GLN A 132 -2.57 6.85 25.87
CA GLN A 132 -1.51 5.93 26.26
C GLN A 132 -1.94 4.47 26.08
N ILE A 133 -1.09 3.66 25.46
CA ILE A 133 -1.21 2.19 25.46
C ILE A 133 0.17 1.61 25.82
N GLY A 134 0.24 0.90 26.95
CA GLY A 134 1.51 0.44 27.51
C GLY A 134 2.42 1.62 27.83
N ASP A 135 3.65 1.57 27.33
CA ASP A 135 4.68 2.60 27.56
C ASP A 135 4.69 3.70 26.48
N TYR A 136 3.79 3.62 25.48
CA TYR A 136 3.77 4.53 24.34
C TYR A 136 2.50 5.38 24.31
N TYR A 137 2.63 6.59 23.76
CA TYR A 137 1.47 7.41 23.40
C TYR A 137 1.17 7.27 21.90
N TYR A 138 -0.11 7.25 21.58
CA TYR A 138 -0.61 7.18 20.21
C TYR A 138 -1.57 8.32 19.94
N ALA A 139 -1.69 8.70 18.66
CA ALA A 139 -2.74 9.58 18.16
C ALA A 139 -3.31 9.00 16.87
N GLU A 140 -4.63 9.00 16.74
CA GLU A 140 -5.33 8.61 15.54
C GLU A 140 -5.51 9.79 14.62
N VAL A 141 -5.23 9.58 13.33
CA VAL A 141 -5.46 10.57 12.28
C VAL A 141 -6.39 9.98 11.24
N TYR A 142 -7.58 10.55 11.10
CA TYR A 142 -8.47 10.23 9.99
C TYR A 142 -8.13 11.13 8.81
N ILE A 143 -7.83 10.54 7.65
CA ILE A 143 -7.30 11.28 6.50
C ILE A 143 -8.07 11.02 5.22
N GLN A 144 -8.07 12.02 4.36
CA GLN A 144 -8.32 11.89 2.93
C GLN A 144 -6.99 11.90 2.16
N TRP A 145 -6.82 10.96 1.24
CA TRP A 145 -5.62 10.86 0.41
C TRP A 145 -5.98 10.45 -1.03
N TYR A 146 -5.06 10.69 -1.95
CA TYR A 146 -5.20 10.34 -3.37
C TYR A 146 -3.89 9.79 -3.90
N VAL A 147 -3.94 9.19 -5.09
CA VAL A 147 -2.76 8.69 -5.80
C VAL A 147 -2.19 9.83 -6.64
N ASP A 148 -0.92 10.13 -6.43
CA ASP A 148 -0.12 11.04 -7.22
C ASP A 148 0.94 10.25 -8.01
N ASP A 149 1.64 10.92 -8.94
CA ASP A 149 2.68 10.33 -9.79
C ASP A 149 2.21 9.05 -10.51
N LEU A 150 0.95 9.07 -10.99
CA LEU A 150 0.36 7.92 -11.64
C LEU A 150 1.11 7.62 -12.96
N GLN A 151 1.62 6.40 -13.08
CA GLN A 151 2.40 5.98 -14.24
C GLN A 151 1.56 5.97 -15.52
N GLU A 152 2.17 6.29 -16.66
CA GLU A 152 1.47 6.40 -17.96
C GLU A 152 0.77 5.09 -18.36
N TRP A 153 1.42 3.95 -18.13
CA TRP A 153 0.84 2.65 -18.41
C TRP A 153 -0.47 2.43 -17.62
N ALA A 154 -0.54 2.88 -16.37
CA ALA A 154 -1.71 2.71 -15.51
C ALA A 154 -2.91 3.57 -15.95
N LYS A 155 -2.68 4.57 -16.82
CA LYS A 155 -3.72 5.42 -17.43
C LYS A 155 -4.31 4.81 -18.71
N ASP A 156 -3.67 3.78 -19.27
CA ASP A 156 -4.08 3.20 -20.55
C ASP A 156 -5.50 2.60 -20.48
N PRO A 157 -6.34 2.79 -21.53
CA PRO A 157 -7.69 2.24 -21.57
C PRO A 157 -7.79 0.73 -21.31
N ALA A 158 -6.75 -0.05 -21.63
CA ALA A 158 -6.71 -1.49 -21.38
C ALA A 158 -6.90 -1.83 -19.89
N PHE A 159 -6.51 -0.92 -18.98
CA PHE A 159 -6.58 -1.13 -17.54
C PHE A 159 -7.85 -0.57 -16.88
N ARG A 160 -8.81 -0.04 -17.65
CA ARG A 160 -10.07 0.52 -17.08
C ARG A 160 -10.90 -0.52 -16.32
N SER A 161 -10.79 -1.79 -16.69
CA SER A 161 -11.45 -2.90 -16.00
C SER A 161 -10.82 -3.19 -14.63
N ALA A 162 -9.54 -2.83 -14.42
CA ALA A 162 -8.86 -2.98 -13.15
C ALA A 162 -9.36 -1.91 -12.16
N ARG A 163 -10.20 -2.35 -11.22
CA ARG A 163 -10.83 -1.45 -10.22
C ARG A 163 -9.81 -0.60 -9.48
N THR A 164 -8.67 -1.17 -9.08
CA THR A 164 -7.61 -0.46 -8.35
C THR A 164 -7.11 0.73 -9.16
N LEU A 165 -6.61 0.50 -10.38
CA LEU A 165 -6.06 1.56 -11.24
C LEU A 165 -7.11 2.60 -11.62
N ARG A 166 -8.35 2.16 -11.94
CA ARG A 166 -9.46 3.07 -12.19
C ARG A 166 -9.78 3.95 -10.98
N ARG A 167 -9.83 3.39 -9.76
CA ARG A 167 -10.06 4.18 -8.54
C ARG A 167 -8.91 5.13 -8.24
N SER A 168 -7.67 4.74 -8.55
CA SER A 168 -6.49 5.60 -8.43
C SER A 168 -6.57 6.81 -9.37
N LEU A 169 -6.99 6.62 -10.62
CA LEU A 169 -7.25 7.71 -11.58
C LEU A 169 -8.30 8.72 -11.07
N GLU A 170 -9.37 8.23 -10.45
CA GLU A 170 -10.47 9.05 -9.91
C GLU A 170 -10.14 9.69 -8.56
N SER A 171 -9.02 9.31 -7.93
CA SER A 171 -8.80 9.53 -6.50
C SER A 171 -8.62 11.00 -6.13
N PHE A 172 -8.15 11.85 -7.05
CA PHE A 172 -8.07 13.29 -6.77
C PHE A 172 -9.47 13.89 -6.55
N GLN A 173 -10.46 13.56 -7.39
CA GLN A 173 -11.84 14.04 -7.20
C GLN A 173 -12.59 13.24 -6.13
N LYS A 174 -12.32 11.94 -6.03
CA LYS A 174 -12.96 11.00 -5.09
C LYS A 174 -11.92 10.36 -4.17
N PRO A 175 -11.40 11.12 -3.18
CA PRO A 175 -10.29 10.68 -2.33
C PRO A 175 -10.62 9.41 -1.57
N PHE A 176 -9.58 8.65 -1.26
CA PHE A 176 -9.65 7.54 -0.34
C PHE A 176 -9.63 8.05 1.09
N GLU A 177 -10.25 7.31 1.98
CA GLU A 177 -10.31 7.62 3.40
C GLU A 177 -9.72 6.45 4.19
N LYS A 178 -8.88 6.75 5.17
CA LYS A 178 -8.36 5.75 6.12
C LYS A 178 -8.01 6.39 7.46
N ARG A 179 -7.96 5.57 8.50
CA ARG A 179 -7.32 5.92 9.78
C ARG A 179 -5.87 5.44 9.75
N VAL A 180 -4.99 6.29 10.24
CA VAL A 180 -3.57 5.98 10.46
C VAL A 180 -3.21 6.37 11.88
N TYR A 181 -2.10 5.82 12.38
CA TYR A 181 -1.67 6.00 13.75
C TYR A 181 -0.31 6.70 13.76
N LEU A 182 -0.17 7.62 14.69
CA LEU A 182 1.11 8.22 15.04
C LEU A 182 1.49 7.72 16.43
N GLN A 183 2.76 7.41 16.64
CA GLN A 183 3.29 6.94 17.92
C GLN A 183 4.33 7.94 18.42
N TYR A 184 4.33 8.20 19.72
CA TYR A 184 5.38 8.92 20.42
C TYR A 184 6.28 7.93 21.15
N ASP A 185 7.58 7.96 20.85
CA ASP A 185 8.59 7.03 21.38
C ASP A 185 9.28 7.48 22.68
N GLY A 186 8.92 8.67 23.18
CA GLY A 186 9.59 9.31 24.33
C GLY A 186 10.30 10.62 23.93
N GLU A 187 10.70 10.75 22.67
CA GLU A 187 11.39 11.94 22.15
C GLU A 187 10.59 12.63 21.03
N SER A 188 10.00 11.86 20.12
CA SER A 188 9.37 12.40 18.92
C SER A 188 8.15 11.61 18.45
N TRP A 189 7.31 12.26 17.65
CA TRP A 189 6.19 11.62 16.98
C TRP A 189 6.63 11.02 15.63
N GLY A 190 6.27 9.76 15.39
CA GLY A 190 6.50 9.04 14.15
C GLY A 190 5.22 8.40 13.60
N PHE A 191 5.26 7.95 12.34
CA PHE A 191 4.18 7.18 11.73
C PHE A 191 4.25 5.71 12.19
N TRP A 192 3.11 5.14 12.58
CA TRP A 192 3.02 3.76 13.05
C TRP A 192 2.28 2.89 12.04
N ASN A 193 2.96 1.87 11.53
CA ASN A 193 2.44 0.94 10.52
C ASN A 193 1.59 -0.20 11.10
N GLY A 194 1.52 -0.35 12.43
CA GLY A 194 0.76 -1.38 13.11
C GLY A 194 -0.61 -0.92 13.63
N GLN A 195 -1.32 -1.82 14.29
CA GLN A 195 -2.46 -1.45 15.14
C GLN A 195 -1.96 -1.19 16.56
N PRO A 196 -2.31 -0.06 17.20
CA PRO A 196 -1.92 0.18 18.58
C PRO A 196 -2.38 -0.95 19.50
N GLY A 197 -1.48 -1.46 20.35
CA GLY A 197 -1.78 -2.53 21.32
C GLY A 197 -1.70 -3.96 20.80
N LEU A 198 -1.41 -4.17 19.51
CA LEU A 198 -1.05 -5.47 18.95
C LEU A 198 0.45 -5.46 18.62
N LEU A 199 1.20 -6.32 19.31
CA LEU A 199 2.61 -6.62 19.01
C LEU A 199 2.72 -7.47 17.75
#